data_AF-A0A388PES4-F1
#
_entry.id   AF-A0A388PES4-F1
#
_cell.length_a   1.000
_cell.length_b   1.000
_cell.length_c   1.000
_cell.angle_alpha   90.00
_cell.angle_beta   90.00
_cell.angle_gamma   90.00
#
_symmetry.space_group_name_H-M   'P 1'
#
loop_
_entity.id
_entity.type
_entity.pdbx_description
1 polymer ?
#
loop_
_entity_poly.entity_id
_entity_poly.type
_entity_poly.pdbx_seq_one_letter_code
_entity_poly.pdbx_strand_id
1 'polypeptide(L)' 'MGLLDALDRGLLDLIFPRDCAVTQLPLDQGPFRHLSTEGLAALPRITDPRCLTCGHPFDGG' A
#
# COMPACT_ATOMS: atom_id res chain seq x y z
N MET A 1 -2.44 24.70 9.42
CA MET A 1 -2.12 23.60 10.36
C MET A 1 -1.59 22.46 9.52
N GLY A 2 -0.33 22.05 9.63
CA GLY A 2 0.19 21.01 8.72
C GLY A 2 1.66 20.62 8.91
N LEU A 3 2.48 21.47 9.54
CA LEU A 3 3.86 21.10 9.86
C LEU A 3 3.93 20.18 11.09
N LEU A 4 3.15 20.49 12.13
CA LEU A 4 3.09 19.70 13.36
C LEU A 4 2.49 18.31 13.12
N ASP A 5 1.42 18.21 12.31
CA ASP A 5 0.79 16.93 11.98
C ASP A 5 1.69 16.02 11.12
N ALA A 6 2.50 16.61 10.25
CA ALA A 6 3.48 15.86 9.45
C ALA A 6 4.65 15.36 10.30
N LEU A 7 5.12 16.18 11.24
CA LEU A 7 6.16 15.80 12.21
C LEU A 7 5.67 14.70 13.16
N ASP A 8 4.43 14.80 13.64
CA ASP A 8 3.83 13.80 14.53
C ASP A 8 3.72 12.42 13.85
N ARG A 9 3.27 12.38 12.59
CA ARG A 9 3.24 11.13 11.81
C ARG A 9 4.62 10.54 11.56
N GLY A 10 5.61 11.37 11.23
CA GLY A 10 6.98 10.92 11.00
C GLY A 10 7.63 10.35 12.27
N LEU A 11 7.31 10.93 13.45
CA LEU A 11 7.81 10.45 14.74
C LEU A 11 7.16 9.11 15.13
N LEU A 12 5.86 8.97 14.90
CA LEU A 12 5.15 7.72 15.17
C LEU A 12 5.66 6.57 14.29
N ASP A 13 5.94 6.82 13.01
CA ASP A 13 6.52 5.82 12.11
C ASP A 13 7.94 5.37 12.55
N LEU A 14 8.67 6.18 13.33
CA LEU A 14 9.99 5.80 13.88
C LEU A 14 9.88 4.90 15.11
N ILE A 15 8.86 5.12 15.95
CA ILE A 15 8.64 4.35 17.18
C ILE A 15 7.84 3.07 16.89
N PHE A 16 6.90 3.17 15.94
CA PHE A 16 6.04 2.09 15.45
C PHE A 16 6.23 1.98 13.94
N PRO A 17 7.32 1.33 13.48
CA PRO A 17 7.55 1.14 12.07
C PRO A 17 6.33 0.47 11.44
N ARG A 18 5.90 1.01 10.32
CA ARG A 18 4.82 0.40 9.54
C ARG A 18 5.31 -0.93 9.01
N ASP A 19 4.53 -1.98 9.20
CA ASP A 19 4.80 -3.26 8.56
C ASP A 19 4.11 -3.32 7.20
N CYS A 20 4.72 -4.06 6.27
CA CYS A 20 4.11 -4.39 5.00
C CYS A 20 2.89 -5.28 5.23
N ALA A 21 1.75 -4.91 4.63
CA ALA A 21 0.53 -5.70 4.75
C ALA A 21 0.67 -7.15 4.21
N VAL A 22 1.62 -7.39 3.30
CA VAL A 22 1.84 -8.68 2.65
C VAL A 22 2.92 -9.50 3.36
N THR A 23 4.12 -8.92 3.55
CA THR A 23 5.27 -9.66 4.10
C THR A 23 5.33 -9.62 5.62
N GLN A 24 4.59 -8.72 6.27
CA GLN A 24 4.65 -8.46 7.72
C GLN A 24 6.05 -8.03 8.20
N LEU A 25 6.91 -7.60 7.27
CA LEU A 25 8.23 -7.05 7.58
C LEU A 25 8.15 -5.52 7.65
N PRO A 26 9.06 -4.86 8.41
CA PRO A 26 9.15 -3.41 8.44
C PRO A 26 9.24 -2.82 7.03
N LEU A 27 8.50 -1.74 6.77
CA LEU A 27 8.54 -1.06 5.48
C LEU A 27 9.76 -0.17 5.37
N ASP A 28 10.46 -0.30 4.26
CA ASP A 28 11.43 0.68 3.80
C ASP A 28 10.72 1.89 3.17
N GLN A 29 11.48 2.95 2.84
CA GLN A 29 10.91 4.09 2.11
C GLN A 29 10.52 3.69 0.69
N GLY A 30 9.26 3.95 0.32
CA GLY A 30 8.73 3.61 -0.99
C GLY A 30 7.50 4.45 -1.35
N PRO A 31 7.00 4.32 -2.60
CA PRO A 31 5.86 5.10 -3.08
C PRO A 31 4.53 4.71 -2.43
N PHE A 32 4.47 3.55 -1.77
CA PHE A 32 3.28 3.04 -1.11
C PHE A 32 3.41 3.12 0.41
N ARG A 33 2.31 3.47 1.08
CA ARG A 33 2.30 3.67 2.53
C ARG A 33 2.42 2.37 3.35
N HIS A 34 1.93 1.25 2.81
CA HIS A 34 1.80 -0.03 3.54
C HIS A 34 2.28 -1.24 2.74
N LEU A 35 3.01 -1.01 1.64
CA LEU A 35 3.40 -2.07 0.71
C LEU A 35 4.87 -1.91 0.32
N SER A 36 5.69 -2.93 0.61
CA SER A 36 7.07 -2.99 0.13
C SER A 36 7.10 -3.44 -1.33
N THR A 37 8.25 -3.28 -1.99
CA THR A 37 8.45 -3.75 -3.36
C THR A 37 8.29 -5.27 -3.48
N GLU A 38 8.77 -6.03 -2.50
CA GLU A 38 8.64 -7.48 -2.42
C GLU A 38 7.17 -7.87 -2.23
N GLY A 39 6.47 -7.18 -1.32
CA GLY A 39 5.04 -7.37 -1.11
C GLY A 39 4.24 -7.10 -2.38
N LEU A 40 4.57 -6.04 -3.12
CA LEU A 40 3.96 -5.73 -4.41
C LEU A 40 4.22 -6.84 -5.44
N ALA A 41 5.43 -7.39 -5.49
CA ALA A 41 5.76 -8.48 -6.40
C ALA A 41 5.04 -9.79 -6.05
N ALA A 42 4.72 -10.01 -4.77
CA ALA A 42 4.00 -11.18 -4.30
C ALA A 42 2.47 -11.10 -4.50
N LEU A 43 1.91 -9.90 -4.76
CA LEU A 43 0.47 -9.74 -4.95
C LEU A 43 0.01 -10.40 -6.26
N PRO A 44 -1.10 -11.17 -6.22
CA PRO A 44 -1.68 -11.71 -7.44
C PRO A 44 -2.20 -10.57 -8.32
N ARG A 45 -1.80 -10.57 -9.59
CA ARG A 45 -2.31 -9.61 -10.58
C ARG A 45 -3.59 -10.18 -11.20
N ILE A 46 -4.65 -9.40 -11.16
CA ILE A 46 -5.89 -9.71 -11.87
C ILE A 46 -5.69 -9.26 -13.32
N THR A 47 -5.59 -10.22 -14.24
CA THR A 47 -5.28 -9.96 -15.67
C THR A 47 -6.49 -9.46 -16.46
N ASP A 48 -7.69 -9.83 -16.05
CA ASP A 48 -8.96 -9.44 -16.69
C ASP A 48 -9.94 -9.03 -15.59
N PRO A 49 -9.80 -7.81 -15.04
CA PRO A 49 -10.66 -7.37 -13.96
C PRO A 49 -12.08 -7.22 -14.49
N ARG A 50 -13.02 -7.95 -13.90
CA ARG A 50 -14.44 -7.91 -14.24
C ARG A 50 -15.28 -7.60 -13.02
N CYS A 51 -16.40 -6.91 -13.23
CA CYS A 51 -17.40 -6.71 -12.20
C CYS A 51 -17.93 -8.06 -11.71
N LEU A 52 -17.85 -8.33 -10.41
CA LEU A 52 -18.35 -9.57 -9.81
C LEU A 52 -19.88 -9.68 -9.87
N THR A 53 -20.58 -8.58 -10.15
CA THR A 53 -22.04 -8.53 -10.26
C THR A 53 -22.54 -8.70 -11.70
N CYS A 54 -21.92 -8.02 -12.68
CA CYS A 54 -22.42 -7.99 -14.07
C CYS A 54 -21.44 -8.55 -15.12
N GLY A 55 -20.20 -8.88 -14.75
CA GLY A 55 -19.21 -9.49 -15.65
C GLY A 55 -18.58 -8.55 -16.68
N HIS A 56 -18.98 -7.27 -16.71
CA HIS A 56 -18.34 -6.26 -17.57
C HIS A 56 -16.89 -6.03 -17.17
N PRO A 57 -15.97 -5.87 -18.15
CA PRO A 57 -14.59 -5.53 -17.88
C PRO A 57 -14.48 -4.17 -17.19
N PHE A 58 -13.47 -3.99 -16.35
CA PHE A 58 -13.06 -2.69 -15.87
C PHE A 58 -12.14 -2.06 -16.92
N ASP A 59 -12.70 -1.16 -17.71
CA ASP A 59 -11.99 -0.40 -18.74
C ASP A 59 -11.11 0.63 -18.03
N GLY A 60 -9.92 0.22 -17.58
CA GLY A 60 -8.93 1.11 -17.01
C GLY A 60 -8.47 2.11 -18.07
N GLY A 61 -9.08 3.31 -18.09
CA GLY A 61 -8.64 4.45 -18.89
C GLY A 61 -7.39 5.13 -18.33
#